data_AF-A0A5B8VN57-F1
#
_entry.id   AF-A0A5B8VN57-F1
#
_cell.length_a   1.000
_cell.length_b   1.000
_cell.length_c   1.000
_cell.angle_alpha   90.00
_cell.angle_beta   90.00
_cell.angle_gamma   90.00
#
_symmetry.space_group_name_H-M   'P 1'
#
loop_
_entity.id
_entity.type
_entity.pdbx_description
1 polymer ?
#
loop_
_entity_poly.entity_id
_entity_poly.type
_entity_poly.pdbx_seq_one_letter_code
_entity_poly.pdbx_strand_id
1 'polypeptide(L)'
;MLFFVVYNIYTTMAFIRKIKKGNAVYLAKVENYREDGKVKQRVLEYVGKEENGMAVQKVDINKIEAINAKQYANISILYQLAKELNLNYLLGKHHKPIIALLIAHLLCKSSVLKMGKWIEESTVREIIGLDELSTEKLYRSLDYLEECDFEFLEQSIFEYWQKVCPKDNESFVLDVTDTYYNGKHDESTPRKGKEGRVSKLIQIGLGVSFENGFPVFHKVYNGSISNIKVLEDMMRIMAQRGIKSIIMDRGFYSEANVEDLHRLNIDMIVGVKQSIGIKKNILAHIDKEKIYSSKHQVILKGTIVYVQEVEFLFGKLIVIYNPKYEALKKDKMLADGATDAKVKFVGFSLIFHNTRLKPGTVVQKYFEKDVVERSFRTMKGDVQLHPIRLWLPQRVNAHVKLCYLSMCLLSLIKFRCNKLGLQPSEVLSELQMIYKVNLKHSQNGKEFTKVVTLTNLQKNILKALRCSV
;
A
#
# COMPACT_ATOMS: atom_id res chain seq x y z
N MET A 1 -37.85 -12.84 -0.66
CA MET A 1 -36.41 -12.67 -0.36
C MET A 1 -35.86 -14.05 -0.01
N LEU A 2 -35.04 -14.60 -0.89
CA LEU A 2 -34.50 -15.96 -0.81
C LEU A 2 -33.22 -15.96 0.05
N PHE A 3 -33.10 -16.91 0.97
CA PHE A 3 -32.01 -17.00 1.95
C PHE A 3 -31.05 -18.14 1.59
N PHE A 4 -29.74 -17.91 1.73
CA PHE A 4 -28.69 -18.90 1.49
C PHE A 4 -28.08 -19.35 2.82
N VAL A 5 -27.82 -20.65 3.00
CA VAL A 5 -27.19 -21.27 4.18
C VAL A 5 -26.13 -22.28 3.71
N VAL A 6 -24.93 -22.25 4.27
CA VAL A 6 -23.85 -23.23 4.00
C VAL A 6 -23.56 -24.00 5.29
N TYR A 7 -23.57 -25.33 5.23
CA TYR A 7 -23.36 -26.23 6.38
C TYR A 7 -21.97 -26.87 6.33
N ASN A 8 -21.29 -26.95 7.48
CA ASN A 8 -20.12 -27.81 7.71
C ASN A 8 -20.51 -28.91 8.72
N ILE A 9 -20.20 -30.19 8.43
CA ILE A 9 -20.56 -31.34 9.27
C ILE A 9 -19.38 -32.33 9.34
N TYR A 10 -18.98 -32.73 10.55
CA TYR A 10 -18.12 -33.89 10.81
C TYR A 10 -18.94 -35.03 11.47
N THR A 11 -18.84 -36.26 10.88
CA THR A 11 -19.12 -37.65 11.38
C THR A 11 -20.47 -37.96 12.06
N THR A 12 -21.27 -39.01 11.79
CA THR A 12 -21.27 -40.19 10.87
C THR A 12 -22.72 -40.70 10.79
N MET A 13 -23.12 -41.28 9.64
CA MET A 13 -24.42 -41.92 9.29
C MET A 13 -25.66 -41.03 9.00
N ALA A 14 -25.53 -39.71 8.96
CA ALA A 14 -26.57 -38.83 8.42
C ALA A 14 -26.19 -38.33 7.02
N PHE A 15 -27.12 -38.39 6.07
CA PHE A 15 -26.93 -37.87 4.70
C PHE A 15 -28.15 -37.06 4.23
N ILE A 16 -27.97 -36.25 3.18
CA ILE A 16 -29.06 -35.43 2.65
C ILE A 16 -29.86 -36.23 1.63
N ARG A 17 -31.15 -36.44 1.92
CA ARG A 17 -32.13 -37.02 1.01
C ARG A 17 -32.87 -35.91 0.27
N LYS A 18 -32.96 -36.05 -1.06
CA LYS A 18 -33.84 -35.26 -1.92
C LYS A 18 -35.25 -35.86 -1.91
N ILE A 19 -36.24 -35.05 -1.59
CA ILE A 19 -37.67 -35.41 -1.56
C ILE A 19 -38.35 -34.57 -2.64
N LYS A 20 -38.74 -35.20 -3.75
CA LYS A 20 -39.44 -34.52 -4.84
C LYS A 20 -40.94 -34.47 -4.53
N LYS A 21 -41.53 -33.26 -4.46
CA LYS A 21 -42.95 -33.06 -4.20
C LYS A 21 -43.49 -32.01 -5.19
N GLY A 22 -44.21 -32.46 -6.21
CA GLY A 22 -44.61 -31.62 -7.36
C GLY A 22 -43.40 -31.08 -8.13
N ASN A 23 -43.39 -29.78 -8.43
CA ASN A 23 -42.29 -29.08 -9.12
C ASN A 23 -41.15 -28.64 -8.19
N ALA A 24 -41.16 -29.03 -6.91
CA ALA A 24 -40.14 -28.63 -5.93
C ALA A 24 -39.36 -29.85 -5.42
N VAL A 25 -38.08 -29.63 -5.14
CA VAL A 25 -37.21 -30.60 -4.44
C VAL A 25 -36.96 -30.08 -3.04
N TYR A 26 -37.14 -30.92 -2.03
CA TYR A 26 -36.86 -30.60 -0.63
C TYR A 26 -35.69 -31.45 -0.13
N LEU A 27 -34.84 -30.86 0.70
CA LEU A 27 -33.67 -31.50 1.28
C LEU A 27 -33.96 -31.82 2.74
N ALA A 28 -33.75 -33.07 3.13
CA ALA A 28 -33.88 -33.53 4.51
C ALA A 28 -32.64 -34.31 4.91
N LYS A 29 -32.06 -33.99 6.07
CA LYS A 29 -31.02 -34.80 6.70
C LYS A 29 -31.69 -36.03 7.29
N VAL A 30 -31.31 -37.21 6.82
CA VAL A 30 -31.86 -38.49 7.23
C VAL A 30 -30.75 -39.40 7.72
N GLU A 31 -31.10 -40.37 8.56
CA GLU A 31 -30.22 -41.47 8.92
C GLU A 31 -30.93 -42.81 8.74
N ASN A 32 -30.14 -43.84 8.47
CA ASN A 32 -30.64 -45.21 8.31
C ASN A 32 -30.78 -45.89 9.67
N TYR A 33 -31.88 -46.60 9.88
CA TYR A 33 -32.09 -47.50 11.01
C TYR A 33 -32.74 -48.81 10.54
N ARG A 34 -32.66 -49.88 11.35
CA ARG A 34 -33.27 -51.18 11.02
C ARG A 34 -34.51 -51.40 11.88
N GLU A 35 -35.59 -51.83 11.25
CA GLU A 35 -36.84 -52.22 11.90
C GLU A 35 -37.40 -53.41 11.11
N ASP A 36 -37.70 -54.52 11.80
CA ASP A 36 -38.18 -55.78 11.22
C ASP A 36 -37.31 -56.29 10.04
N GLY A 37 -35.99 -56.25 10.20
CA GLY A 37 -35.05 -56.72 9.18
C GLY A 37 -34.92 -55.83 7.94
N LYS A 38 -35.67 -54.74 7.83
CA LYS A 38 -35.62 -53.78 6.71
C LYS A 38 -34.90 -52.50 7.11
N VAL A 39 -34.08 -51.96 6.21
CA VAL A 39 -33.44 -50.65 6.38
C VAL A 39 -34.47 -49.57 6.09
N LYS A 40 -34.83 -48.78 7.10
CA LYS A 40 -35.69 -47.60 7.01
C LYS A 40 -34.87 -46.34 7.24
N GLN A 41 -35.41 -45.20 6.83
CA GLN A 41 -34.81 -43.89 7.02
C GLN A 41 -35.69 -43.04 7.92
N ARG A 42 -35.12 -42.46 8.98
CA ARG A 42 -35.81 -41.43 9.77
C ARG A 42 -35.27 -40.05 9.44
N VAL A 43 -36.17 -39.07 9.37
CA VAL A 43 -35.80 -37.67 9.13
C VAL A 43 -35.31 -37.06 10.43
N LEU A 44 -34.04 -36.65 10.44
CA LEU A 44 -33.44 -35.93 11.56
C LEU A 44 -33.76 -34.44 11.49
N GLU A 45 -33.69 -33.86 10.29
CA GLU A 45 -33.86 -32.42 10.10
C GLU A 45 -34.33 -32.10 8.68
N TYR A 46 -35.37 -31.28 8.53
CA TYR A 46 -35.70 -30.67 7.24
C TYR A 46 -34.77 -29.49 6.98
N VAL A 47 -33.96 -29.58 5.93
CA VAL A 47 -32.94 -28.57 5.56
C VAL A 47 -33.57 -27.43 4.76
N GLY A 48 -34.56 -27.71 3.91
CA GLY A 48 -35.28 -26.68 3.17
C GLY A 48 -35.67 -27.10 1.75
N LYS A 49 -36.13 -26.14 0.94
CA LYS A 49 -36.40 -26.33 -0.49
C LYS A 49 -35.11 -26.10 -1.28
N GLU A 50 -34.79 -26.95 -2.24
CA GLU A 50 -33.65 -26.76 -3.15
C GLU A 50 -34.00 -25.71 -4.22
N GLU A 51 -33.25 -24.60 -4.27
CA GLU A 51 -33.30 -23.62 -5.34
C GLU A 51 -31.86 -23.30 -5.80
N ASN A 52 -31.59 -23.37 -7.11
CA ASN A 52 -30.25 -23.20 -7.71
C ASN A 52 -29.15 -24.09 -7.09
N GLY A 53 -29.49 -25.33 -6.69
CA GLY A 53 -28.55 -26.30 -6.11
C GLY A 53 -28.23 -26.09 -4.62
N MET A 54 -28.93 -25.18 -3.94
CA MET A 54 -28.75 -24.91 -2.51
C MET A 54 -30.06 -25.03 -1.72
N ALA A 55 -29.96 -25.38 -0.43
CA ALA A 55 -31.11 -25.46 0.46
C ALA A 55 -31.56 -24.07 0.94
N VAL A 56 -32.85 -23.79 0.83
CA VAL A 56 -33.50 -22.54 1.23
C VAL A 56 -34.58 -22.86 2.25
N GLN A 57 -34.42 -22.38 3.49
CA GLN A 57 -35.42 -22.50 4.54
C GLN A 57 -36.25 -21.21 4.62
N LYS A 58 -37.58 -21.32 4.54
CA LYS A 58 -38.47 -20.20 4.89
C LYS A 58 -38.55 -20.12 6.41
N VAL A 59 -37.90 -19.12 6.99
CA VAL A 59 -37.98 -18.82 8.42
C VAL A 59 -38.90 -17.61 8.61
N ASP A 60 -39.80 -17.70 9.59
CA ASP A 60 -40.66 -16.59 10.00
C ASP A 60 -39.79 -15.50 10.65
N ILE A 61 -39.80 -14.29 10.08
CA ILE A 61 -38.98 -13.16 10.53
C ILE A 61 -39.25 -12.80 11.99
N ASN A 62 -40.49 -12.97 12.46
CA ASN A 62 -40.88 -12.66 13.85
C ASN A 62 -40.26 -13.62 14.88
N LYS A 63 -39.66 -14.72 14.42
CA LYS A 63 -39.03 -15.74 15.28
C LYS A 63 -37.50 -15.68 15.22
N ILE A 64 -36.94 -14.63 14.62
CA ILE A 64 -35.50 -14.44 14.46
C ILE A 64 -35.05 -13.32 15.40
N GLU A 65 -34.11 -13.64 16.28
CA GLU A 65 -33.47 -12.68 17.18
C GLU A 65 -32.03 -12.43 16.72
N ALA A 66 -31.60 -11.17 16.69
CA ALA A 66 -30.22 -10.81 16.41
C ALA A 66 -29.38 -10.94 17.69
N ILE A 67 -28.39 -11.83 17.68
CA ILE A 67 -27.47 -12.03 18.80
C ILE A 67 -26.45 -10.89 18.81
N ASN A 68 -25.77 -10.69 17.69
CA ASN A 68 -24.79 -9.61 17.51
C ASN A 68 -24.57 -9.31 16.02
N ALA A 69 -24.00 -8.14 15.76
CA ALA A 69 -23.48 -7.75 14.46
C ALA A 69 -21.98 -7.47 14.60
N LYS A 70 -21.16 -8.10 13.76
CA LYS A 70 -19.72 -7.90 13.76
C LYS A 70 -19.27 -7.29 12.43
N GLN A 71 -18.28 -6.41 12.51
CA GLN A 71 -17.60 -5.86 11.34
C GLN A 71 -17.02 -7.00 10.50
N TYR A 72 -17.21 -6.99 9.18
CA TYR A 72 -16.94 -8.16 8.34
C TYR A 72 -16.22 -7.85 7.02
N ALA A 73 -16.85 -7.10 6.10
CA ALA A 73 -16.35 -7.07 4.72
C ALA A 73 -14.96 -6.46 4.59
N ASN A 74 -14.69 -5.30 5.19
CA ASN A 74 -13.38 -4.67 5.10
C ASN A 74 -12.25 -5.57 5.66
N ILE A 75 -12.51 -6.34 6.72
CA ILE A 75 -11.58 -7.35 7.25
C ILE A 75 -11.40 -8.50 6.23
N SER A 76 -12.51 -9.05 5.72
CA SER A 76 -12.51 -10.15 4.75
C SER A 76 -11.77 -9.78 3.46
N ILE A 77 -12.00 -8.56 2.96
CA ILE A 77 -11.37 -8.04 1.76
C ILE A 77 -9.87 -7.83 1.97
N LEU A 78 -9.46 -7.19 3.08
CA LEU A 78 -8.03 -7.04 3.36
C LEU A 78 -7.32 -8.40 3.50
N TYR A 79 -7.98 -9.40 4.08
CA TYR A 79 -7.44 -10.76 4.14
C TYR A 79 -7.33 -11.41 2.75
N GLN A 80 -8.34 -11.27 1.90
CA GLN A 80 -8.29 -11.77 0.51
C GLN A 80 -7.16 -11.12 -0.29
N LEU A 81 -6.98 -9.80 -0.18
CA LEU A 81 -5.88 -9.07 -0.83
C LEU A 81 -4.52 -9.49 -0.24
N ALA A 82 -4.41 -9.72 1.07
CA ALA A 82 -3.18 -10.24 1.69
C ALA A 82 -2.82 -11.64 1.15
N LYS A 83 -3.80 -12.52 0.96
CA LYS A 83 -3.59 -13.82 0.30
C LYS A 83 -3.22 -13.68 -1.17
N GLU A 84 -3.80 -12.70 -1.86
CA GLU A 84 -3.47 -12.43 -3.26
C GLU A 84 -2.02 -11.95 -3.42
N LEU A 85 -1.51 -11.16 -2.46
CA LEU A 85 -0.08 -10.82 -2.33
C LEU A 85 0.77 -11.99 -1.79
N ASN A 86 0.20 -13.18 -1.67
CA ASN A 86 0.86 -14.40 -1.20
C ASN A 86 1.40 -14.33 0.25
N LEU A 87 0.92 -13.39 1.06
CA LEU A 87 1.45 -13.16 2.42
C LEU A 87 1.22 -14.35 3.36
N ASN A 88 0.22 -15.18 3.09
CA ASN A 88 -0.03 -16.40 3.85
C ASN A 88 1.07 -17.46 3.69
N TYR A 89 1.90 -17.36 2.65
CA TYR A 89 3.06 -18.22 2.44
C TYR A 89 4.37 -17.48 2.73
N LEU A 90 4.51 -16.24 2.22
CA LEU A 90 5.74 -15.45 2.35
C LEU A 90 6.10 -15.11 3.81
N LEU A 91 5.12 -15.01 4.70
CA LEU A 91 5.34 -14.73 6.13
C LEU A 91 5.55 -15.99 6.98
N GLY A 92 5.70 -17.16 6.34
CA GLY A 92 6.02 -18.42 7.01
C GLY A 92 5.04 -18.81 8.12
N LYS A 93 5.56 -19.40 9.20
CA LYS A 93 4.75 -19.92 10.31
C LYS A 93 3.97 -18.83 11.09
N HIS A 94 4.40 -17.58 11.00
CA HIS A 94 3.77 -16.44 11.68
C HIS A 94 2.79 -15.65 10.81
N HIS A 95 2.44 -16.15 9.61
CA HIS A 95 1.59 -15.42 8.68
C HIS A 95 0.26 -14.99 9.28
N LYS A 96 -0.44 -15.87 10.02
CA LYS A 96 -1.76 -15.54 10.58
C LYS A 96 -1.72 -14.35 11.56
N PRO A 97 -0.92 -14.37 12.63
CA PRO A 97 -0.87 -13.24 13.57
C PRO A 97 -0.31 -11.97 12.93
N ILE A 98 0.60 -12.08 11.95
CA ILE A 98 1.10 -10.90 11.21
C ILE A 98 0.00 -10.30 10.33
N ILE A 99 -0.76 -11.11 9.60
CA ILE A 99 -1.88 -10.61 8.78
C ILE A 99 -2.99 -10.03 9.67
N ALA A 100 -3.26 -10.63 10.83
CA ALA A 100 -4.18 -10.05 11.81
C ALA A 100 -3.71 -8.67 12.30
N LEU A 101 -2.42 -8.55 12.61
CA LEU A 101 -1.79 -7.29 13.00
C LEU A 101 -1.84 -6.26 11.86
N LEU A 102 -1.60 -6.68 10.61
CA LEU A 102 -1.68 -5.85 9.41
C LEU A 102 -3.08 -5.27 9.20
N ILE A 103 -4.12 -6.11 9.30
CA ILE A 103 -5.52 -5.68 9.17
C ILE A 103 -5.89 -4.73 10.32
N ALA A 104 -5.52 -5.06 11.56
CA ALA A 104 -5.78 -4.21 12.70
C ALA A 104 -5.03 -2.86 12.60
N HIS A 105 -3.82 -2.86 12.04
CA HIS A 105 -3.05 -1.65 11.83
C HIS A 105 -3.73 -0.71 10.82
N LEU A 106 -4.29 -1.24 9.73
CA LEU A 106 -5.03 -0.46 8.75
C LEU A 106 -6.38 0.06 9.26
N LEU A 107 -7.11 -0.74 10.06
CA LEU A 107 -8.49 -0.44 10.45
C LEU A 107 -8.64 0.22 11.83
N CYS A 108 -7.81 -0.16 12.80
CA CYS A 108 -7.88 0.37 14.18
C CYS A 108 -6.88 1.52 14.42
N LYS A 109 -5.74 1.53 13.71
CA LYS A 109 -4.74 2.63 13.74
C LYS A 109 -4.29 3.01 15.16
N SER A 110 -4.05 2.03 16.03
CA SER A 110 -3.76 2.24 17.45
C SER A 110 -2.48 1.55 17.94
N SER A 111 -2.22 1.52 19.25
CA SER A 111 -1.08 0.76 19.80
C SER A 111 -1.33 -0.76 19.70
N VAL A 112 -0.28 -1.59 19.60
CA VAL A 112 -0.37 -3.06 19.54
C VAL A 112 -1.31 -3.66 20.61
N LEU A 113 -1.28 -3.15 21.84
CA LEU A 113 -2.18 -3.57 22.92
C LEU A 113 -3.67 -3.36 22.58
N LYS A 114 -4.01 -2.21 21.99
CA LYS A 114 -5.40 -1.87 21.61
C LYS A 114 -5.82 -2.65 20.37
N MET A 115 -4.90 -2.85 19.42
CA MET A 115 -5.13 -3.71 18.26
C MET A 115 -5.45 -5.15 18.70
N GLY A 116 -4.74 -5.69 19.69
CA GLY A 116 -5.03 -7.03 20.24
C GLY A 116 -6.46 -7.15 20.75
N LYS A 117 -6.93 -6.18 21.56
CA LYS A 117 -8.33 -6.14 22.02
C LYS A 117 -9.32 -6.07 20.87
N TRP A 118 -9.06 -5.21 19.89
CA TRP A 118 -9.92 -5.05 18.73
C TRP A 118 -9.97 -6.32 17.85
N ILE A 119 -8.87 -7.06 17.72
CA ILE A 119 -8.85 -8.36 17.02
C ILE A 119 -9.77 -9.37 17.72
N GLU A 120 -9.76 -9.41 19.05
CA GLU A 120 -10.60 -10.31 19.85
C GLU A 120 -12.10 -10.02 19.68
N GLU A 121 -12.46 -8.74 19.56
CA GLU A 121 -13.85 -8.26 19.43
C GLU A 121 -14.39 -8.26 17.99
N SER A 122 -13.54 -8.47 16.98
CA SER A 122 -13.89 -8.41 15.55
C SER A 122 -13.98 -9.80 14.91
N THR A 123 -14.27 -9.85 13.59
CA THR A 123 -14.27 -11.11 12.81
C THR A 123 -12.88 -11.56 12.34
N VAL A 124 -11.81 -10.83 12.70
CA VAL A 124 -10.43 -11.14 12.26
C VAL A 124 -10.06 -12.59 12.55
N ARG A 125 -10.34 -13.08 13.77
CA ARG A 125 -10.04 -14.46 14.15
C ARG A 125 -10.81 -15.49 13.33
N GLU A 126 -12.11 -15.26 13.16
CA GLU A 126 -12.99 -16.12 12.36
C GLU A 126 -12.53 -16.20 10.90
N ILE A 127 -12.12 -15.07 10.32
CA ILE A 127 -11.74 -14.95 8.91
C ILE A 127 -10.37 -15.59 8.64
N ILE A 128 -9.40 -15.36 9.53
CA ILE A 128 -8.03 -15.88 9.36
C ILE A 128 -7.91 -17.34 9.84
N GLY A 129 -8.87 -17.81 10.65
CA GLY A 129 -8.78 -19.09 11.33
C GLY A 129 -7.68 -19.06 12.40
N LEU A 130 -7.71 -18.04 13.25
CA LEU A 130 -6.84 -17.87 14.41
C LEU A 130 -7.56 -18.31 15.68
N ASP A 131 -6.84 -19.05 16.52
CA ASP A 131 -7.23 -19.27 17.91
C ASP A 131 -6.95 -18.00 18.74
N GLU A 132 -6.78 -18.16 20.06
CA GLU A 132 -6.51 -17.05 20.97
C GLU A 132 -5.21 -16.30 20.63
N LEU A 133 -5.31 -14.97 20.53
CA LEU A 133 -4.22 -14.08 20.17
C LEU A 133 -3.83 -13.17 21.34
N SER A 134 -2.79 -13.57 22.07
CA SER A 134 -2.25 -12.72 23.13
C SER A 134 -1.48 -11.51 22.58
N THR A 135 -1.40 -10.44 23.36
CA THR A 135 -0.55 -9.28 23.03
C THR A 135 0.92 -9.67 22.88
N GLU A 136 1.38 -10.69 23.62
CA GLU A 136 2.74 -11.23 23.48
C GLU A 136 2.96 -11.85 22.09
N LYS A 137 2.01 -12.64 21.58
CA LYS A 137 2.10 -13.20 20.21
C LYS A 137 2.19 -12.11 19.15
N LEU A 138 1.52 -10.97 19.35
CA LEU A 138 1.62 -9.82 18.44
C LEU A 138 3.01 -9.19 18.46
N TYR A 139 3.62 -9.02 19.64
CA TYR A 139 4.99 -8.52 19.72
C TYR A 139 6.01 -9.50 19.12
N ARG A 140 5.87 -10.81 19.39
CA ARG A 140 6.70 -11.84 18.75
C ARG A 140 6.55 -11.84 17.22
N SER A 141 5.39 -11.45 16.71
CA SER A 141 5.15 -11.31 15.26
C SER A 141 5.92 -10.13 14.66
N LEU A 142 6.06 -9.03 15.40
CA LEU A 142 6.95 -7.93 15.01
C LEU A 142 8.42 -8.35 15.06
N ASP A 143 8.83 -9.08 16.11
CA ASP A 143 10.19 -9.59 16.22
C ASP A 143 10.53 -10.51 15.03
N TYR A 144 9.63 -11.42 14.64
CA TYR A 144 9.79 -12.25 13.45
C TYR A 144 9.84 -11.44 12.14
N LEU A 145 9.02 -10.39 11.99
CA LEU A 145 9.09 -9.50 10.83
C LEU A 145 10.46 -8.81 10.72
N GLU A 146 11.13 -8.55 11.84
CA GLU A 146 12.47 -7.99 11.79
C GLU A 146 13.50 -9.01 11.30
N GLU A 147 13.38 -10.26 11.73
CA GLU A 147 14.33 -11.35 11.44
C GLU A 147 14.13 -12.03 10.08
N CYS A 148 12.93 -11.96 9.49
CA CYS A 148 12.66 -12.66 8.23
C CYS A 148 13.39 -12.01 7.04
N ASP A 149 13.56 -12.80 5.96
CA ASP A 149 14.07 -12.30 4.67
C ASP A 149 13.02 -11.41 4.01
N PHE A 150 12.97 -10.15 4.46
CA PHE A 150 12.00 -9.19 3.99
C PHE A 150 12.33 -8.71 2.56
N GLU A 151 13.59 -8.75 2.14
CA GLU A 151 13.98 -8.40 0.77
C GLU A 151 13.38 -9.39 -0.24
N PHE A 152 13.42 -10.71 0.07
CA PHE A 152 12.73 -11.73 -0.73
C PHE A 152 11.21 -11.52 -0.77
N LEU A 153 10.62 -11.15 0.37
CA LEU A 153 9.19 -10.86 0.47
C LEU A 153 8.80 -9.67 -0.42
N GLU A 154 9.53 -8.55 -0.33
CA GLU A 154 9.30 -7.37 -1.17
C GLU A 154 9.46 -7.71 -2.65
N GLN A 155 10.50 -8.48 -3.00
CA GLN A 155 10.72 -8.91 -4.38
C GLN A 155 9.55 -9.74 -4.91
N SER A 156 9.04 -10.67 -4.10
CA SER A 156 7.88 -11.50 -4.46
C SER A 156 6.62 -10.65 -4.68
N ILE A 157 6.39 -9.63 -3.85
CA ILE A 157 5.28 -8.68 -4.00
C ILE A 157 5.46 -7.84 -5.28
N PHE A 158 6.68 -7.39 -5.54
CA PHE A 158 6.98 -6.62 -6.74
C PHE A 158 6.78 -7.44 -8.02
N GLU A 159 7.21 -8.70 -8.07
CA GLU A 159 6.95 -9.61 -9.19
C GLU A 159 5.46 -9.84 -9.41
N TYR A 160 4.67 -9.92 -8.34
CA TYR A 160 3.22 -9.94 -8.44
C TYR A 160 2.69 -8.65 -9.07
N TRP A 161 3.16 -7.48 -8.62
CA TRP A 161 2.78 -6.19 -9.19
C TRP A 161 3.11 -6.08 -10.68
N GLN A 162 4.28 -6.56 -11.10
CA GLN A 162 4.69 -6.60 -12.51
C GLN A 162 3.71 -7.41 -13.38
N LYS A 163 3.10 -8.46 -12.83
CA LYS A 163 2.05 -9.24 -13.52
C LYS A 163 0.72 -8.51 -13.56
N VAL A 164 0.38 -7.78 -12.49
CA VAL A 164 -0.88 -7.02 -12.38
C VAL A 164 -0.88 -5.76 -13.25
N CYS A 165 0.24 -5.04 -13.29
CA CYS A 165 0.41 -3.81 -14.06
C CYS A 165 1.76 -3.79 -14.80
N PRO A 166 1.92 -4.54 -15.91
CA PRO A 166 3.20 -4.64 -16.63
C PRO A 166 3.75 -3.30 -17.14
N LYS A 167 2.86 -2.32 -17.39
CA LYS A 167 3.24 -0.98 -17.85
C LYS A 167 3.85 -0.10 -16.75
N ASP A 168 3.59 -0.42 -15.48
CA ASP A 168 4.08 0.34 -14.33
C ASP A 168 5.31 -0.32 -13.70
N ASN A 169 6.28 -0.64 -14.56
CA ASN A 169 7.50 -1.36 -14.22
C ASN A 169 8.78 -0.79 -14.88
N GLU A 170 8.66 0.32 -15.62
CA GLU A 170 9.79 0.86 -16.38
C GLU A 170 10.50 2.00 -15.67
N SER A 171 9.75 2.85 -14.96
CA SER A 171 10.25 4.03 -14.27
C SER A 171 9.81 4.02 -12.82
N PHE A 172 10.73 4.35 -11.93
CA PHE A 172 10.51 4.38 -10.50
C PHE A 172 10.92 5.74 -9.94
N VAL A 173 10.42 6.07 -8.76
CA VAL A 173 10.82 7.26 -8.02
C VAL A 173 11.38 6.85 -6.67
N LEU A 174 12.54 7.40 -6.33
CA LEU A 174 13.16 7.22 -5.02
C LEU A 174 13.16 8.56 -4.27
N ASP A 175 12.68 8.53 -3.04
CA ASP A 175 12.89 9.60 -2.08
C ASP A 175 13.09 9.04 -0.66
N VAL A 176 13.58 9.88 0.25
CA VAL A 176 13.79 9.56 1.66
C VAL A 176 12.87 10.41 2.52
N THR A 177 12.19 9.79 3.48
CA THR A 177 11.46 10.52 4.54
C THR A 177 12.01 10.17 5.91
N ASP A 178 11.63 10.96 6.91
CA ASP A 178 11.93 10.66 8.31
C ASP A 178 10.61 10.33 9.04
N THR A 179 10.69 9.43 10.03
CA THR A 179 9.66 9.28 11.07
C THR A 179 10.29 9.33 12.45
N TYR A 180 9.52 9.84 13.41
CA TYR A 180 9.97 10.01 14.79
C TYR A 180 9.50 8.84 15.65
N TYR A 181 10.17 8.59 16.77
CA TYR A 181 9.74 7.61 17.77
C TYR A 181 10.20 8.02 19.17
N ASN A 182 9.56 7.47 20.20
CA ASN A 182 9.77 7.88 21.59
C ASN A 182 10.35 6.74 22.46
N GLY A 183 11.06 5.80 21.86
CA GLY A 183 11.56 4.62 22.56
C GLY A 183 12.58 4.96 23.66
N LYS A 184 12.38 4.40 24.86
CA LYS A 184 13.30 4.59 26.00
C LYS A 184 14.52 3.66 25.96
N HIS A 185 14.43 2.51 25.28
CA HIS A 185 15.50 1.51 25.18
C HIS A 185 16.33 1.66 23.91
N ASP A 186 16.63 2.92 23.58
CA ASP A 186 17.44 3.27 22.43
C ASP A 186 18.36 4.41 22.83
N GLU A 187 19.65 4.27 22.60
CA GLU A 187 20.67 5.26 22.97
C GLU A 187 20.88 6.33 21.89
N SER A 188 20.09 6.29 20.80
CA SER A 188 20.23 7.27 19.72
C SER A 188 20.00 8.71 20.21
N THR A 189 20.83 9.61 19.70
CA THR A 189 20.75 11.04 20.01
C THR A 189 19.62 11.70 19.21
N PRO A 190 18.80 12.58 19.83
CA PRO A 190 17.81 13.37 19.12
C PRO A 190 18.44 14.24 18.03
N ARG A 191 17.76 14.35 16.88
CA ARG A 191 18.22 15.11 15.71
C ARG A 191 17.08 15.90 15.10
N LYS A 192 17.42 16.98 14.39
CA LYS A 192 16.45 17.76 13.61
C LYS A 192 16.11 17.00 12.32
N GLY A 193 14.87 16.53 12.21
CA GLY A 193 14.40 15.86 10.99
C GLY A 193 13.95 16.84 9.90
N LYS A 194 13.54 16.30 8.75
CA LYS A 194 13.09 17.06 7.57
C LYS A 194 11.90 17.99 7.83
N GLU A 195 11.06 17.67 8.81
CA GLU A 195 9.92 18.51 9.25
C GLU A 195 10.33 19.58 10.28
N GLY A 196 11.62 19.72 10.58
CA GLY A 196 12.15 20.71 11.52
C GLY A 196 12.04 20.32 13.00
N ARG A 197 11.32 19.24 13.33
CA ARG A 197 11.22 18.71 14.70
C ARG A 197 12.51 18.03 15.13
N VAL A 198 12.93 18.30 16.37
CA VAL A 198 14.06 17.63 17.03
C VAL A 198 13.54 16.48 17.90
N SER A 199 13.89 15.25 17.53
CA SER A 199 13.56 14.04 18.29
C SER A 199 14.40 12.86 17.81
N LYS A 200 14.24 11.68 18.40
CA LYS A 200 14.78 10.46 17.81
C LYS A 200 14.04 10.19 16.51
N LEU A 201 14.80 9.90 15.45
CA LEU A 201 14.26 9.70 14.12
C LEU A 201 14.96 8.54 13.44
N ILE A 202 14.19 7.86 12.59
CA ILE A 202 14.69 6.95 11.58
C ILE A 202 14.38 7.52 10.20
N GLN A 203 15.28 7.26 9.27
CA GLN A 203 15.13 7.58 7.86
C GLN A 203 14.63 6.37 7.10
N ILE A 204 13.77 6.60 6.11
CA ILE A 204 13.20 5.55 5.28
C ILE A 204 13.38 5.97 3.83
N GLY A 205 14.24 5.24 3.12
CA GLY A 205 14.30 5.29 1.66
C GLY A 205 13.17 4.44 1.10
N LEU A 206 12.37 4.99 0.20
CA LEU A 206 11.24 4.29 -0.43
C LEU A 206 11.32 4.45 -1.95
N GLY A 207 11.40 3.33 -2.66
CA GLY A 207 11.22 3.26 -4.10
C GLY A 207 9.77 2.91 -4.44
N VAL A 208 9.13 3.73 -5.27
CA VAL A 208 7.77 3.48 -5.77
C VAL A 208 7.71 3.47 -7.29
N SER A 209 6.74 2.77 -7.86
CA SER A 209 6.46 2.82 -9.29
C SER A 209 5.97 4.22 -9.70
N PHE A 210 6.35 4.70 -10.89
CA PHE A 210 6.06 6.07 -11.31
C PHE A 210 4.57 6.32 -11.56
N GLU A 211 3.87 5.39 -12.23
CA GLU A 211 2.49 5.64 -12.69
C GLU A 211 1.48 5.50 -11.53
N ASN A 212 1.60 4.44 -10.71
CA ASN A 212 0.62 4.17 -9.65
C ASN A 212 1.13 4.47 -8.24
N GLY A 213 2.43 4.67 -8.03
CA GLY A 213 3.02 4.83 -6.70
C GLY A 213 3.02 3.52 -5.90
N PHE A 214 3.08 2.37 -6.56
CA PHE A 214 3.13 1.08 -5.89
C PHE A 214 4.50 0.93 -5.18
N PRO A 215 4.55 0.57 -3.88
CA PRO A 215 5.80 0.36 -3.17
C PRO A 215 6.59 -0.79 -3.78
N VAL A 216 7.86 -0.54 -4.09
CA VAL A 216 8.75 -1.55 -4.69
C VAL A 216 9.72 -2.04 -3.64
N PHE A 217 10.53 -1.16 -3.06
CA PHE A 217 11.47 -1.46 -1.99
C PHE A 217 11.43 -0.37 -0.94
N HIS A 218 11.77 -0.72 0.30
CA HIS A 218 12.17 0.26 1.30
C HIS A 218 13.47 -0.16 2.00
N LYS A 219 14.11 0.81 2.64
CA LYS A 219 15.19 0.56 3.59
C LYS A 219 15.18 1.58 4.72
N VAL A 220 15.45 1.10 5.93
CA VAL A 220 15.47 1.92 7.15
C VAL A 220 16.91 2.25 7.51
N TYR A 221 17.13 3.49 7.91
CA TYR A 221 18.42 4.02 8.32
C TYR A 221 18.32 4.67 9.70
N ASN A 222 19.27 4.36 10.56
CA ASN A 222 19.34 4.96 11.89
C ASN A 222 19.90 6.38 11.81
N GLY A 223 19.11 7.37 12.21
CA GLY A 223 19.52 8.77 12.23
C GLY A 223 19.45 9.46 10.86
N SER A 224 20.31 10.47 10.67
CA SER A 224 20.29 11.33 9.48
C SER A 224 21.50 11.05 8.59
N ILE A 225 21.28 10.18 7.62
CA ILE A 225 22.19 9.88 6.51
C ILE A 225 21.86 10.83 5.34
N SER A 226 22.88 11.20 4.57
CA SER A 226 22.67 11.99 3.36
C SER A 226 21.99 11.14 2.28
N ASN A 227 21.11 11.77 1.49
CA ASN A 227 20.48 11.10 0.35
C ASN A 227 21.49 10.46 -0.62
N ILE A 228 22.69 11.03 -0.76
CA ILE A 228 23.81 10.47 -1.57
C ILE A 228 24.18 9.06 -1.08
N LYS A 229 24.44 8.89 0.22
CA LYS A 229 24.79 7.60 0.83
C LYS A 229 23.62 6.62 0.85
N VAL A 230 22.40 7.12 1.01
CA VAL A 230 21.20 6.28 0.89
C VAL A 230 21.11 5.69 -0.53
N LEU A 231 21.35 6.48 -1.57
CA LEU A 231 21.36 5.98 -2.94
C LEU A 231 22.43 4.90 -3.13
N GLU A 232 23.68 5.15 -2.72
CA GLU A 232 24.80 4.18 -2.81
C GLU A 232 24.40 2.79 -2.28
N ASP A 233 23.77 2.76 -1.11
CA ASP A 233 23.34 1.52 -0.47
C ASP A 233 22.12 0.86 -1.15
N MET A 234 21.22 1.67 -1.73
CA MET A 234 20.02 1.17 -2.42
C MET A 234 20.30 0.71 -3.86
N MET A 235 21.43 1.08 -4.47
CA MET A 235 21.78 0.68 -5.85
C MET A 235 21.79 -0.83 -6.03
N ARG A 236 22.33 -1.58 -5.05
CA ARG A 236 22.36 -3.04 -5.08
C ARG A 236 20.95 -3.62 -5.17
N ILE A 237 20.03 -3.08 -4.37
CA ILE A 237 18.62 -3.50 -4.37
C ILE A 237 18.02 -3.21 -5.75
N MET A 238 18.21 -2.01 -6.30
CA MET A 238 17.65 -1.65 -7.60
C MET A 238 18.18 -2.56 -8.73
N ALA A 239 19.48 -2.86 -8.73
CA ALA A 239 20.11 -3.74 -9.70
C ALA A 239 19.58 -5.18 -9.60
N GLN A 240 19.49 -5.74 -8.39
CA GLN A 240 18.96 -7.09 -8.16
C GLN A 240 17.50 -7.24 -8.63
N ARG A 241 16.72 -6.17 -8.55
CA ARG A 241 15.31 -6.15 -8.94
C ARG A 241 15.09 -5.84 -10.43
N GLY A 242 16.16 -5.62 -11.18
CA GLY A 242 16.09 -5.28 -12.60
C GLY A 242 15.41 -3.94 -12.88
N ILE A 243 15.57 -2.96 -11.98
CA ILE A 243 15.04 -1.61 -12.18
C ILE A 243 15.78 -0.94 -13.34
N LYS A 244 15.02 -0.55 -14.37
CA LYS A 244 15.56 0.03 -15.60
C LYS A 244 15.76 1.52 -15.53
N SER A 245 14.85 2.24 -14.87
CA SER A 245 14.94 3.70 -14.77
C SER A 245 14.51 4.24 -13.41
N ILE A 246 15.24 5.23 -12.90
CA ILE A 246 14.98 5.87 -11.61
C ILE A 246 14.92 7.41 -11.74
N ILE A 247 13.94 8.01 -11.07
CA ILE A 247 13.76 9.46 -10.99
C ILE A 247 14.02 9.90 -9.56
N MET A 248 14.87 10.92 -9.40
CA MET A 248 15.36 11.33 -8.08
C MET A 248 15.50 12.85 -7.97
N ASP A 249 15.32 13.37 -6.75
CA ASP A 249 15.62 14.77 -6.48
C ASP A 249 17.12 15.09 -6.47
N ARG A 250 17.43 16.38 -6.57
CA ARG A 250 18.80 16.92 -6.49
C ARG A 250 19.60 16.58 -5.23
N GLY A 251 18.94 16.05 -4.19
CA GLY A 251 19.60 15.58 -2.98
C GLY A 251 20.42 14.31 -3.20
N PHE A 252 20.08 13.52 -4.22
CA PHE A 252 20.71 12.25 -4.56
C PHE A 252 21.87 12.37 -5.54
N TYR A 253 22.01 13.53 -6.18
CA TYR A 253 23.04 13.79 -7.18
C TYR A 253 24.44 13.87 -6.55
N SER A 254 25.32 13.01 -7.04
CA SER A 254 26.77 13.16 -7.09
C SER A 254 27.25 12.60 -8.44
N GLU A 255 28.36 13.10 -8.98
CA GLU A 255 28.91 12.58 -10.24
C GLU A 255 29.25 11.08 -10.10
N ALA A 256 29.81 10.68 -8.95
CA ALA A 256 30.05 9.27 -8.63
C ALA A 256 28.78 8.40 -8.67
N ASN A 257 27.69 8.84 -8.02
CA ASN A 257 26.43 8.07 -8.02
C ASN A 257 25.84 7.95 -9.43
N VAL A 258 25.98 9.00 -10.23
CA VAL A 258 25.52 9.02 -11.61
C VAL A 258 26.33 8.02 -12.46
N GLU A 259 27.65 8.00 -12.30
CA GLU A 259 28.52 7.01 -12.96
C GLU A 259 28.21 5.57 -12.52
N ASP A 260 27.99 5.32 -11.23
CA ASP A 260 27.70 3.99 -10.71
C ASP A 260 26.36 3.46 -11.24
N LEU A 261 25.30 4.28 -11.25
CA LEU A 261 24.03 3.91 -11.86
C LEU A 261 24.17 3.60 -13.36
N HIS A 262 25.02 4.36 -14.07
CA HIS A 262 25.29 4.10 -15.47
C HIS A 262 26.01 2.76 -15.69
N ARG A 263 27.00 2.41 -14.85
CA ARG A 263 27.66 1.10 -14.88
C ARG A 263 26.71 -0.06 -14.59
N LEU A 264 25.66 0.19 -13.80
CA LEU A 264 24.58 -0.76 -13.52
C LEU A 264 23.51 -0.81 -14.62
N ASN A 265 23.68 -0.07 -15.72
CA ASN A 265 22.70 0.07 -16.81
C ASN A 265 21.32 0.57 -16.34
N ILE A 266 21.31 1.43 -15.32
CA ILE A 266 20.11 2.09 -14.83
C ILE A 266 20.02 3.49 -15.45
N ASP A 267 18.96 3.73 -16.20
CA ASP A 267 18.63 5.05 -16.72
C ASP A 267 18.18 5.96 -15.57
N MET A 268 18.57 7.23 -15.59
CA MET A 268 18.27 8.16 -14.51
C MET A 268 17.74 9.50 -15.01
N ILE A 269 16.84 10.08 -14.23
CA ILE A 269 16.42 11.47 -14.33
C ILE A 269 16.63 12.09 -12.95
N VAL A 270 17.64 12.93 -12.79
CA VAL A 270 18.04 13.46 -11.49
C VAL A 270 18.26 14.96 -11.53
N GLY A 271 17.77 15.66 -10.50
CA GLY A 271 18.01 17.10 -10.36
C GLY A 271 19.49 17.38 -10.10
N VAL A 272 20.02 18.48 -10.63
CA VAL A 272 21.42 18.86 -10.43
C VAL A 272 21.50 20.19 -9.68
N LYS A 273 22.44 20.30 -8.74
CA LYS A 273 22.70 21.57 -8.04
C LYS A 273 23.49 22.51 -8.94
N GLN A 274 23.20 23.82 -8.86
CA GLN A 274 23.97 24.84 -9.57
C GLN A 274 25.35 25.05 -8.90
N SER A 275 26.27 24.09 -9.08
CA SER A 275 27.65 24.20 -8.61
C SER A 275 28.35 25.39 -9.28
N ILE A 276 29.46 25.85 -8.70
CA ILE A 276 30.26 26.95 -9.25
C ILE A 276 30.72 26.61 -10.68
N GLY A 277 31.17 25.36 -10.89
CA GLY A 277 31.56 24.87 -12.22
C GLY A 277 30.42 24.93 -13.23
N ILE A 278 29.22 24.44 -12.88
CA ILE A 278 28.06 24.49 -13.78
C ILE A 278 27.63 25.93 -14.08
N LYS A 279 27.66 26.81 -13.07
CA LYS A 279 27.35 28.23 -13.26
C LYS A 279 28.29 28.89 -14.26
N LYS A 280 29.60 28.66 -14.12
CA LYS A 280 30.64 29.26 -14.97
C LYS A 280 30.67 28.66 -16.37
N ASN A 281 30.59 27.34 -16.47
CA ASN A 281 30.87 26.62 -17.71
C ASN A 281 29.62 26.40 -18.56
N ILE A 282 28.43 26.33 -17.93
CA ILE A 282 27.18 26.05 -18.64
C ILE A 282 26.24 27.26 -18.57
N LEU A 283 25.77 27.62 -17.38
CA LEU A 283 24.70 28.63 -17.25
C LEU A 283 25.13 30.03 -17.72
N ALA A 284 26.42 30.38 -17.60
CA ALA A 284 26.93 31.66 -18.11
C ALA A 284 26.87 31.79 -19.64
N HIS A 285 26.80 30.67 -20.35
CA HIS A 285 26.71 30.60 -21.81
C HIS A 285 25.27 30.36 -22.32
N ILE A 286 24.29 30.25 -21.42
CA ILE A 286 22.88 30.11 -21.79
C ILE A 286 22.30 31.50 -22.07
N ASP A 287 21.81 31.67 -23.29
CA ASP A 287 21.12 32.87 -23.74
C ASP A 287 19.64 32.81 -23.34
N LYS A 288 19.24 33.73 -22.45
CA LYS A 288 17.87 33.79 -21.89
C LYS A 288 16.82 34.09 -22.96
N GLU A 289 17.14 34.89 -23.96
CA GLU A 289 16.16 35.25 -25.00
C GLU A 289 15.94 34.08 -25.95
N LYS A 290 16.99 33.31 -26.25
CA LYS A 290 16.88 32.11 -27.09
C LYS A 290 16.12 30.98 -26.40
N ILE A 291 16.41 30.72 -25.13
CA ILE A 291 15.68 29.68 -24.38
C ILE A 291 14.21 30.08 -24.19
N TYR A 292 13.92 31.37 -23.98
CA TYR A 292 12.55 31.87 -23.81
C TYR A 292 11.81 32.01 -25.15
N SER A 293 11.56 30.89 -25.82
CA SER A 293 10.86 30.81 -27.10
C SER A 293 9.88 29.65 -27.17
N SER A 294 8.90 29.72 -28.09
CA SER A 294 7.86 28.69 -28.25
C SER A 294 8.44 27.29 -28.52
N LYS A 295 9.56 27.21 -29.25
CA LYS A 295 10.26 25.95 -29.56
C LYS A 295 10.77 25.21 -28.31
N HIS A 296 11.14 25.94 -27.27
CA HIS A 296 11.71 25.40 -26.04
C HIS A 296 10.66 25.23 -24.93
N GLN A 297 9.40 25.54 -25.23
CA GLN A 297 8.33 25.56 -24.25
C GLN A 297 7.94 24.14 -23.80
N VAL A 298 7.82 23.96 -22.49
CA VAL A 298 7.29 22.74 -21.86
C VAL A 298 6.17 23.13 -20.91
N ILE A 299 4.99 22.57 -21.14
CA ILE A 299 3.81 22.80 -20.31
C ILE A 299 3.84 21.80 -19.16
N LEU A 300 3.79 22.33 -17.93
CA LEU A 300 3.70 21.57 -16.69
C LEU A 300 2.36 21.86 -16.00
N LYS A 301 2.04 21.07 -14.98
CA LYS A 301 0.84 21.31 -14.16
C LYS A 301 0.98 22.64 -13.41
N GLY A 302 0.20 23.64 -13.85
CA GLY A 302 0.14 24.96 -13.19
C GLY A 302 1.25 25.95 -13.57
N THR A 303 2.19 25.59 -14.46
CA THR A 303 3.20 26.53 -14.95
C THR A 303 3.74 26.12 -16.33
N ILE A 304 4.40 27.05 -16.99
CA ILE A 304 5.15 26.81 -18.23
C ILE A 304 6.61 27.06 -17.92
N VAL A 305 7.49 26.20 -18.42
CA VAL A 305 8.94 26.35 -18.35
C VAL A 305 9.54 26.25 -19.74
N TYR A 306 10.80 26.65 -19.86
CA TYR A 306 11.52 26.66 -21.12
C TYR A 306 12.81 25.87 -20.98
N VAL A 307 13.15 25.04 -21.94
CA VAL A 307 14.22 24.06 -21.77
C VAL A 307 15.22 24.07 -22.90
N GLN A 308 16.49 23.90 -22.55
CA GLN A 308 17.59 23.72 -23.49
C GLN A 308 18.47 22.57 -23.01
N GLU A 309 18.79 21.63 -23.90
CA GLU A 309 19.72 20.54 -23.63
C GLU A 309 21.16 20.93 -23.96
N VAL A 310 22.09 20.46 -23.14
CA VAL A 310 23.54 20.49 -23.40
C VAL A 310 24.15 19.12 -23.09
N GLU A 311 25.25 18.77 -23.75
CA GLU A 311 26.02 17.57 -23.37
C GLU A 311 26.56 17.70 -21.95
N PHE A 312 26.46 16.63 -21.17
CA PHE A 312 27.00 16.61 -19.82
C PHE A 312 27.30 15.17 -19.37
N LEU A 313 28.53 14.92 -18.92
CA LEU A 313 29.02 13.57 -18.63
C LEU A 313 28.78 12.64 -19.85
N PHE A 314 28.15 11.49 -19.64
CA PHE A 314 27.75 10.52 -20.67
C PHE A 314 26.28 10.68 -21.11
N GLY A 315 25.63 11.78 -20.74
CA GLY A 315 24.22 12.05 -21.04
C GLY A 315 23.97 13.52 -21.37
N LYS A 316 22.80 14.00 -20.98
CA LYS A 316 22.35 15.37 -21.25
C LYS A 316 22.02 16.08 -19.94
N LEU A 317 22.35 17.37 -19.90
CA LEU A 317 21.85 18.29 -18.88
C LEU A 317 20.79 19.19 -19.50
N ILE A 318 19.57 19.10 -18.99
CA ILE A 318 18.49 20.00 -19.34
C ILE A 318 18.59 21.23 -18.43
N VAL A 319 18.84 22.38 -19.04
CA VAL A 319 18.69 23.68 -18.42
C VAL A 319 17.23 24.09 -18.53
N ILE A 320 16.58 24.27 -17.38
CA ILE A 320 15.19 24.71 -17.30
C ILE A 320 15.16 26.15 -16.85
N TYR A 321 14.48 27.00 -17.61
CA TYR A 321 14.20 28.38 -17.26
C TYR A 321 12.72 28.56 -16.91
N ASN A 322 12.47 29.08 -15.70
CA ASN A 322 11.14 29.45 -15.22
C ASN A 322 11.08 30.96 -14.96
N PRO A 323 10.54 31.76 -15.91
CA PRO A 323 10.51 33.23 -15.78
C PRO A 323 9.63 33.70 -14.62
N LYS A 324 8.51 33.01 -14.35
CA LYS A 324 7.63 33.33 -13.22
C LYS A 324 8.36 33.15 -11.88
N TYR A 325 9.10 32.05 -11.74
CA TYR A 325 9.90 31.80 -10.55
C TYR A 325 11.08 32.75 -10.43
N GLU A 326 11.69 33.15 -11.55
CA GLU A 326 12.75 34.16 -11.55
C GLU A 326 12.26 35.46 -10.95
N ALA A 327 11.20 36.05 -11.51
CA ALA A 327 10.66 37.34 -11.06
C ALA A 327 10.32 37.30 -9.56
N LEU A 328 9.52 36.33 -9.13
CA LEU A 328 9.08 36.21 -7.73
C LEU A 328 10.24 36.09 -6.74
N LYS A 329 11.28 35.34 -7.08
CA LYS A 329 12.39 35.06 -6.15
C LYS A 329 13.50 36.11 -6.22
N LYS A 330 13.74 36.67 -7.40
CA LYS A 330 14.76 37.70 -7.62
C LYS A 330 14.40 38.98 -6.85
N ASP A 331 13.16 39.43 -6.94
CA ASP A 331 12.69 40.64 -6.24
C ASP A 331 12.85 40.50 -4.73
N LYS A 332 12.42 39.35 -4.18
CA LYS A 332 12.60 39.04 -2.76
C LYS A 332 14.08 39.06 -2.35
N MET A 333 14.94 38.40 -3.12
CA MET A 333 16.37 38.34 -2.79
C MET A 333 17.05 39.72 -2.87
N LEU A 334 16.69 40.55 -3.85
CA LEU A 334 17.21 41.91 -3.96
C LEU A 334 16.73 42.78 -2.79
N ALA A 335 15.46 42.67 -2.40
CA ALA A 335 14.94 43.34 -1.20
C ALA A 335 15.66 42.90 0.08
N ASP A 336 16.07 41.63 0.15
CA ASP A 336 16.89 41.07 1.25
C ASP A 336 18.39 41.40 1.12
N GLY A 337 18.80 42.28 0.18
CA GLY A 337 20.17 42.76 0.01
C GLY A 337 21.11 41.83 -0.76
N ALA A 338 20.59 40.89 -1.56
CA ALA A 338 21.43 40.02 -2.38
C ALA A 338 22.09 40.79 -3.55
N THR A 339 23.30 40.38 -3.92
CA THR A 339 24.03 40.95 -5.07
C THR A 339 23.54 40.42 -6.41
N ASP A 340 23.78 41.18 -7.49
CA ASP A 340 23.46 40.77 -8.86
C ASP A 340 24.06 39.40 -9.24
N ALA A 341 25.28 39.12 -8.79
CA ALA A 341 25.93 37.83 -9.00
C ALA A 341 25.17 36.67 -8.34
N LYS A 342 24.54 36.89 -7.18
CA LYS A 342 23.74 35.86 -6.48
C LYS A 342 22.40 35.63 -7.16
N VAL A 343 21.81 36.67 -7.76
CA VAL A 343 20.50 36.56 -8.42
C VAL A 343 20.56 36.21 -9.91
N LYS A 344 21.74 36.33 -10.55
CA LYS A 344 21.94 36.10 -11.99
C LYS A 344 21.30 34.80 -12.54
N PHE A 345 21.44 33.72 -11.78
CA PHE A 345 20.98 32.38 -12.18
C PHE A 345 19.69 31.94 -11.49
N VAL A 346 19.00 32.85 -10.82
CA VAL A 346 17.65 32.60 -10.30
C VAL A 346 16.71 32.34 -11.47
N GLY A 347 15.71 31.47 -11.26
CA GLY A 347 14.85 31.00 -12.35
C GLY A 347 15.36 29.75 -13.07
N PHE A 348 16.67 29.46 -13.01
CA PHE A 348 17.22 28.24 -13.62
C PHE A 348 17.16 27.03 -12.70
N SER A 349 16.77 25.89 -13.25
CA SER A 349 16.89 24.56 -12.65
C SER A 349 17.58 23.61 -13.61
N LEU A 350 18.13 22.51 -13.10
CA LEU A 350 18.96 21.60 -13.88
C LEU A 350 18.52 20.17 -13.65
N ILE A 351 18.43 19.39 -14.71
CA ILE A 351 18.16 17.95 -14.66
C ILE A 351 19.20 17.25 -15.52
N PHE A 352 19.88 16.26 -14.95
CA PHE A 352 20.67 15.30 -15.72
C PHE A 352 19.81 14.11 -16.10
N HIS A 353 19.95 13.63 -17.34
CA HIS A 353 19.45 12.32 -17.74
C HIS A 353 20.33 11.66 -18.79
N ASN A 354 20.32 10.33 -18.79
CA ASN A 354 20.91 9.49 -19.83
C ASN A 354 19.84 8.71 -20.64
N THR A 355 18.57 9.03 -20.44
CA THR A 355 17.43 8.38 -21.13
C THR A 355 17.37 8.77 -22.62
N ARG A 356 16.63 7.98 -23.41
CA ARG A 356 16.31 8.28 -24.82
C ARG A 356 15.06 9.16 -25.00
N LEU A 357 14.55 9.75 -23.91
CA LEU A 357 13.33 10.55 -23.94
C LEU A 357 13.62 11.96 -24.47
N LYS A 358 12.61 12.59 -25.07
CA LYS A 358 12.69 14.00 -25.46
C LYS A 358 12.78 14.89 -24.20
N PRO A 359 13.48 16.03 -24.24
CA PRO A 359 13.67 16.89 -23.07
C PRO A 359 12.36 17.32 -22.38
N GLY A 360 11.32 17.65 -23.15
CA GLY A 360 10.00 17.99 -22.60
C GLY A 360 9.40 16.87 -21.77
N THR A 361 9.51 15.61 -22.23
CA THR A 361 9.03 14.43 -21.50
C THR A 361 9.85 14.16 -20.24
N VAL A 362 11.18 14.32 -20.31
CA VAL A 362 12.07 14.19 -19.13
C VAL A 362 11.68 15.21 -18.06
N VAL A 363 11.45 16.46 -18.46
CA VAL A 363 11.06 17.54 -17.56
C VAL A 363 9.69 17.24 -16.95
N GLN A 364 8.70 16.84 -17.74
CA GLN A 364 7.38 16.44 -17.24
C GLN A 364 7.50 15.33 -16.19
N LYS A 365 8.18 14.22 -16.52
CA LYS A 365 8.41 13.12 -15.58
C LYS A 365 9.10 13.56 -14.28
N TYR A 366 10.11 14.43 -14.37
CA TYR A 366 10.81 14.94 -13.19
C TYR A 366 9.91 15.79 -12.27
N PHE A 367 8.99 16.57 -12.84
CA PHE A 367 8.06 17.39 -12.05
C PHE A 367 6.85 16.60 -11.54
N GLU A 368 6.51 15.46 -12.17
CA GLU A 368 5.45 14.52 -11.75
C GLU A 368 5.93 13.44 -10.76
N LYS A 369 7.20 13.47 -10.36
CA LYS A 369 7.75 12.55 -9.37
C LYS A 369 7.17 12.68 -7.96
N ASP A 370 6.27 13.64 -7.75
CA ASP A 370 5.53 13.85 -6.49
C ASP A 370 4.66 12.64 -6.08
N VAL A 371 4.56 11.61 -6.93
CA VAL A 371 4.00 10.29 -6.58
C VAL A 371 4.61 9.67 -5.33
N VAL A 372 5.92 9.81 -5.11
CA VAL A 372 6.58 9.31 -3.88
C VAL A 372 6.19 10.16 -2.66
N GLU A 373 6.07 11.47 -2.82
CA GLU A 373 5.60 12.36 -1.74
C GLU A 373 4.14 12.06 -1.36
N ARG A 374 3.28 11.78 -2.34
CA ARG A 374 1.91 11.30 -2.08
C ARG A 374 1.93 9.98 -1.32
N SER A 375 2.84 9.07 -1.68
CA SER A 375 3.01 7.78 -0.98
C SER A 375 3.45 7.98 0.47
N PHE A 376 4.38 8.89 0.74
CA PHE A 376 4.76 9.26 2.10
C PHE A 376 3.63 9.93 2.89
N ARG A 377 2.79 10.74 2.24
CA ARG A 377 1.61 11.33 2.88
C ARG A 377 0.62 10.25 3.32
N THR A 378 0.34 9.28 2.45
CA THR A 378 -0.48 8.09 2.81
C THR A 378 0.19 7.28 3.92
N MET A 379 1.50 7.08 3.86
CA MET A 379 2.24 6.31 4.86
C MET A 379 2.18 6.99 6.25
N LYS A 380 2.37 8.32 6.32
CA LYS A 380 2.29 9.10 7.56
C LYS A 380 0.87 9.27 8.08
N GLY A 381 -0.11 9.43 7.19
CA GLY A 381 -1.51 9.66 7.52
C GLY A 381 -2.32 8.36 7.68
N ASP A 382 -2.65 7.69 6.58
CA ASP A 382 -3.55 6.54 6.63
C ASP A 382 -2.93 5.31 7.27
N VAL A 383 -1.65 5.05 6.99
CA VAL A 383 -0.93 3.88 7.49
C VAL A 383 -0.32 4.12 8.86
N GLN A 384 -0.21 5.36 9.35
CA GLN A 384 0.36 5.67 10.67
C GLN A 384 1.83 5.20 10.82
N LEU A 385 2.70 5.73 9.97
CA LEU A 385 4.15 5.49 10.02
C LEU A 385 4.80 5.84 11.37
N HIS A 386 4.22 6.79 12.13
CA HIS A 386 4.70 7.12 13.46
C HIS A 386 4.39 5.97 14.44
N PRO A 387 5.39 5.25 14.97
CA PRO A 387 5.12 4.09 15.80
C PRO A 387 4.52 4.50 17.16
N ILE A 388 3.40 3.86 17.53
CA ILE A 388 2.70 4.16 18.79
C ILE A 388 3.15 3.17 19.87
N ARG A 389 3.85 3.69 20.90
CA ARG A 389 4.28 2.92 22.09
C ARG A 389 5.16 1.71 21.74
N LEU A 390 6.05 1.85 20.76
CA LEU A 390 7.15 0.90 20.52
C LEU A 390 8.45 1.48 21.10
N TRP A 391 9.17 0.62 21.82
CA TRP A 391 10.27 1.06 22.70
C TRP A 391 11.63 0.48 22.29
N LEU A 392 11.62 -0.62 21.53
CA LEU A 392 12.81 -1.31 21.02
C LEU A 392 13.04 -0.95 19.55
N PRO A 393 14.27 -0.58 19.13
CA PRO A 393 14.60 -0.24 17.74
C PRO A 393 14.18 -1.31 16.71
N GLN A 394 14.42 -2.58 17.00
CA GLN A 394 14.04 -3.71 16.14
C GLN A 394 12.54 -3.74 15.84
N ARG A 395 11.70 -3.45 16.85
CA ARG A 395 10.25 -3.38 16.67
C ARG A 395 9.81 -2.13 15.93
N VAL A 396 10.56 -1.03 16.01
CA VAL A 396 10.34 0.16 15.19
C VAL A 396 10.61 -0.16 13.72
N ASN A 397 11.68 -0.88 13.40
CA ASN A 397 11.95 -1.35 12.04
C ASN A 397 10.86 -2.31 11.53
N ALA A 398 10.44 -3.27 12.36
CA ALA A 398 9.33 -4.18 12.05
C ALA A 398 8.01 -3.42 11.79
N HIS A 399 7.76 -2.31 12.51
CA HIS A 399 6.62 -1.44 12.24
C HIS A 399 6.71 -0.79 10.85
N VAL A 400 7.89 -0.34 10.42
CA VAL A 400 8.08 0.19 9.06
C VAL A 400 7.79 -0.89 8.01
N LYS A 401 8.25 -2.13 8.23
CA LYS A 401 7.91 -3.28 7.38
C LYS A 401 6.39 -3.53 7.31
N LEU A 402 5.70 -3.44 8.45
CA LEU A 402 4.22 -3.53 8.50
C LEU A 402 3.55 -2.38 7.72
N CYS A 403 4.08 -1.16 7.83
CA CYS A 403 3.62 0.00 7.06
C CYS A 403 3.85 -0.20 5.55
N TYR A 404 4.97 -0.81 5.14
CA TYR A 404 5.20 -1.17 3.74
C TYR A 404 4.14 -2.14 3.22
N LEU A 405 3.86 -3.24 3.94
CA LEU A 405 2.81 -4.20 3.54
C LEU A 405 1.42 -3.54 3.46
N SER A 406 1.15 -2.62 4.40
CA SER A 406 -0.09 -1.84 4.40
C SER A 406 -0.19 -0.96 3.15
N MET A 407 0.90 -0.31 2.77
CA MET A 407 0.96 0.47 1.53
C MET A 407 0.73 -0.40 0.29
N CYS A 408 1.25 -1.64 0.24
CA CYS A 408 0.97 -2.56 -0.86
C CYS A 408 -0.54 -2.87 -0.99
N LEU A 409 -1.22 -3.16 0.13
CA LEU A 409 -2.67 -3.39 0.14
C LEU A 409 -3.45 -2.15 -0.31
N LEU A 410 -3.14 -0.97 0.25
CA LEU A 410 -3.80 0.28 -0.12
C LEU A 410 -3.54 0.67 -1.58
N SER A 411 -2.34 0.41 -2.09
CA SER A 411 -1.99 0.67 -3.49
C SER A 411 -2.74 -0.24 -4.45
N LEU A 412 -2.96 -1.51 -4.08
CA LEU A 412 -3.77 -2.44 -4.86
C LEU A 412 -5.25 -2.03 -4.88
N ILE A 413 -5.78 -1.58 -3.74
CA ILE A 413 -7.14 -1.00 -3.64
C ILE A 413 -7.24 0.24 -4.54
N LYS A 414 -6.28 1.17 -4.42
CA LYS A 414 -6.23 2.40 -5.22
C LYS A 414 -6.22 2.08 -6.71
N PHE A 415 -5.33 1.20 -7.14
CA PHE A 415 -5.20 0.80 -8.54
C PHE A 415 -6.51 0.24 -9.11
N ARG A 416 -7.16 -0.67 -8.38
CA ARG A 416 -8.39 -1.34 -8.84
C ARG A 416 -9.63 -0.44 -8.78
N CYS A 417 -9.72 0.41 -7.76
CA CYS A 417 -10.84 1.33 -7.57
C CYS A 417 -10.64 2.70 -8.23
N ASN A 418 -9.52 2.94 -8.93
CA ASN A 418 -9.21 4.22 -9.57
C ASN A 418 -10.34 4.71 -10.50
N LYS A 419 -10.97 3.79 -11.26
CA LYS A 419 -12.10 4.11 -12.15
C LYS A 419 -13.38 4.52 -11.43
N LEU A 420 -13.52 4.17 -10.15
CA LEU A 420 -14.64 4.58 -9.32
C LEU A 420 -14.41 5.98 -8.71
N GLY A 421 -13.22 6.56 -8.88
CA GLY A 421 -12.86 7.87 -8.32
C GLY A 421 -12.70 7.87 -6.80
N LEU A 422 -12.62 6.70 -6.16
CA LEU A 422 -12.53 6.55 -4.71
C LEU A 422 -11.08 6.37 -4.24
N GLN A 423 -10.73 7.03 -3.15
CA GLN A 423 -9.51 6.78 -2.39
C GLN A 423 -9.61 5.50 -1.57
N PRO A 424 -8.49 4.85 -1.22
CA PRO A 424 -8.49 3.62 -0.43
C PRO A 424 -9.22 3.73 0.92
N SER A 425 -9.10 4.87 1.61
CA SER A 425 -9.80 5.12 2.88
C SER A 425 -11.32 5.12 2.70
N GLU A 426 -11.83 5.77 1.65
CA GLU A 426 -13.25 5.79 1.30
C GLU A 426 -13.76 4.38 0.98
N VAL A 427 -12.98 3.60 0.23
CA VAL A 427 -13.30 2.20 -0.08
C VAL A 427 -13.42 1.35 1.20
N LEU A 428 -12.46 1.49 2.12
CA LEU A 428 -12.48 0.74 3.38
C LEU A 428 -13.64 1.17 4.29
N SER A 429 -14.01 2.45 4.31
CA SER A 429 -15.18 2.96 5.03
C SER A 429 -16.49 2.44 4.44
N GLU A 430 -16.63 2.40 3.12
CA GLU A 430 -17.81 1.81 2.45
C GLU A 430 -17.97 0.32 2.77
N LEU A 431 -16.86 -0.42 2.80
CA LEU A 431 -16.84 -1.84 3.15
C LEU A 431 -17.06 -2.07 4.65
N GLN A 432 -16.67 -1.14 5.52
CA GLN A 432 -16.90 -1.24 6.96
C GLN A 432 -18.39 -1.30 7.31
N MET A 433 -19.26 -0.70 6.48
CA MET A 433 -20.71 -0.73 6.67
C MET A 433 -21.35 -2.11 6.41
N ILE A 434 -20.59 -3.07 5.88
CA ILE A 434 -21.08 -4.41 5.60
C ILE A 434 -20.77 -5.32 6.80
N TYR A 435 -21.80 -5.55 7.61
CA TYR A 435 -21.75 -6.38 8.82
C TYR A 435 -22.17 -7.82 8.54
N LYS A 436 -21.63 -8.72 9.36
CA LYS A 436 -22.07 -10.10 9.50
C LYS A 436 -22.91 -10.20 10.77
N VAL A 437 -24.19 -10.55 10.63
CA VAL A 437 -25.16 -10.62 11.72
C VAL A 437 -25.38 -12.08 12.10
N ASN A 438 -25.15 -12.41 13.37
CA ASN A 438 -25.48 -13.71 13.91
C ASN A 438 -26.91 -13.68 14.46
N LEU A 439 -27.71 -14.64 14.00
CA LEU A 439 -29.14 -14.71 14.23
C LEU A 439 -29.45 -16.03 14.92
N LYS A 440 -30.41 -16.00 15.84
CA LYS A 440 -30.93 -17.18 16.52
C LYS A 440 -32.42 -17.30 16.32
N HIS A 441 -32.88 -18.50 16.03
CA HIS A 441 -34.29 -18.79 15.97
C HIS A 441 -34.82 -19.02 17.39
N SER A 442 -35.81 -18.24 17.81
CA SER A 442 -36.30 -18.19 19.20
C SER A 442 -36.88 -19.52 19.69
N GLN A 443 -37.56 -20.28 18.83
CA GLN A 443 -38.23 -21.54 19.22
C GLN A 443 -37.35 -22.79 19.24
N ASN A 444 -36.43 -22.96 18.29
CA ASN A 444 -35.62 -24.19 18.16
C ASN A 444 -34.14 -23.95 18.49
N GLY A 445 -33.77 -22.72 18.85
CA GLY A 445 -32.41 -22.34 19.22
C GLY A 445 -31.39 -22.36 18.09
N LYS A 446 -31.79 -22.64 16.84
CA LYS A 446 -30.86 -22.73 15.70
C LYS A 446 -30.22 -21.38 15.40
N GLU A 447 -28.91 -21.40 15.21
CA GLU A 447 -28.13 -20.23 14.85
C GLU A 447 -27.80 -20.22 13.36
N PHE A 448 -27.84 -19.04 12.75
CA PHE A 448 -27.43 -18.82 11.37
C PHE A 448 -26.87 -17.41 11.21
N THR A 449 -26.10 -17.21 10.15
CA THR A 449 -25.42 -15.94 9.91
C THR A 449 -25.87 -15.33 8.59
N LYS A 450 -26.03 -14.00 8.56
CA LYS A 450 -26.38 -13.26 7.35
C LYS A 450 -25.50 -12.02 7.16
N VAL A 451 -25.08 -11.77 5.93
CA VAL A 451 -24.44 -10.50 5.54
C VAL A 451 -25.54 -9.50 5.18
N VAL A 452 -25.37 -8.25 5.61
CA VAL A 452 -26.32 -7.17 5.29
C VAL A 452 -26.44 -6.95 3.78
N THR A 453 -27.60 -6.45 3.34
CA THR A 453 -27.85 -6.17 1.92
C THR A 453 -26.86 -5.13 1.39
N LEU A 454 -26.19 -5.46 0.29
CA LEU A 454 -25.17 -4.59 -0.31
C LEU A 454 -25.78 -3.49 -1.17
N THR A 455 -25.24 -2.27 -1.05
CA THR A 455 -25.54 -1.16 -1.97
C THR A 455 -24.92 -1.41 -3.36
N ASN A 456 -25.37 -0.68 -4.38
CA ASN A 456 -24.76 -0.78 -5.72
C ASN A 456 -23.29 -0.34 -5.72
N LEU A 457 -22.94 0.67 -4.94
CA LEU A 457 -21.56 1.12 -4.78
C LEU A 457 -20.69 0.01 -4.17
N GLN A 458 -21.15 -0.62 -3.08
CA GLN A 458 -20.45 -1.73 -2.44
C GLN A 458 -20.25 -2.91 -3.40
N LYS A 459 -21.26 -3.28 -4.18
CA LYS A 459 -21.13 -4.33 -5.22
C LYS A 459 -20.10 -3.96 -6.28
N ASN A 460 -20.08 -2.70 -6.72
CA ASN A 460 -19.09 -2.20 -7.69
C ASN A 460 -17.68 -2.22 -7.11
N ILE A 461 -17.51 -1.85 -5.84
CA ILE A 461 -16.24 -1.94 -5.11
C ILE A 461 -15.75 -3.39 -5.07
N LEU A 462 -16.58 -4.33 -4.62
CA LEU A 462 -16.23 -5.75 -4.53
C LEU A 462 -15.83 -6.33 -5.90
N LYS A 463 -16.59 -5.97 -6.95
CA LYS A 463 -16.29 -6.35 -8.34
C LYS A 463 -14.95 -5.78 -8.80
N ALA A 464 -14.67 -4.50 -8.54
CA ALA A 464 -13.41 -3.87 -8.91
C ALA A 464 -12.22 -4.52 -8.20
N LEU A 465 -12.37 -4.81 -6.90
CA LEU A 465 -11.36 -5.48 -6.09
C LEU A 465 -11.18 -6.96 -6.41
N ARG A 466 -12.12 -7.58 -7.14
CA ARG A 466 -12.17 -9.02 -7.44
C ARG A 466 -12.31 -9.87 -6.18
N CYS A 467 -13.11 -9.40 -5.23
CA CYS A 467 -13.34 -10.08 -3.96
C CYS A 467 -14.84 -10.34 -3.72
N SER A 468 -15.13 -11.24 -2.77
CA SER A 468 -16.50 -11.58 -2.37
C SER A 468 -16.67 -11.56 -0.86
N VAL A 469 -17.91 -11.39 -0.40
CA VAL A 469 -18.31 -11.40 1.01
C VAL A 469 -19.56 -12.22 1.21
#